data_AF-M1D7B9-F1
#
_entry.id   AF-M1D7B9-F1
#
_cell.length_a   1.000
_cell.length_b   1.000
_cell.length_c   1.000
_cell.angle_alpha   90.00
_cell.angle_beta   90.00
_cell.angle_gamma   90.00
#
_symmetry.space_group_name_H-M   'P 1'
#
loop_
_entity.id
_entity.type
_entity.pdbx_description
1 polymer ?
#
loop_
_entity_poly.entity_id
_entity_poly.type
_entity_poly.pdbx_seq_one_letter_code
_entity_poly.pdbx_strand_id
1 'polypeptide(L)'
;MLHNQIWISLSRYRTAKGDNRILDKTIEFDQVDRERNWDDQILLNGLLFYYGYMKLEQSHYLPIWRSDGIILTTLLHIGPVEFLYYWLHRALHHHFLYSRYHSHHHSSIVTEPITSVIHPFAEHIAYFLLFSIPLLTTVLTKTASIVSFGGYITYIDFMNNMGHCNFEIIPKWMFSTFPPLKYLMYTPSYHSLHHTQFRTNYSLFMPIYDYIYGTLDKSSDTLYEKSLERQGKSPDVVHLTHLTTPESIYHLRLGFASFASEPYTSKWYFWLMWPITLWSMMVTWIYGHTFTVERNVFKNLNLQTWAIPKYRVQYFMQWQRETINNLIEEAIMEADKKGIKVLSLGLLNQDEKLNNNGEVYIRRHPQIKVKLVDGSSLAVAVVLNSIPKGTTQVVLGGQLSKVANAIALALCQGGVKVMALREEEYKKLKSNLTTEAAINLLPSKTYNSKVQMIKSMEKIVYLTTSS
;
A
#
# COMPACT_ATOMS: atom_id res chain seq x y z
N MET A 1 -6.18 -1.73 16.75
CA MET A 1 -4.93 -1.62 15.96
C MET A 1 -4.78 -2.73 14.92
N LEU A 2 -4.58 -4.00 15.31
CA LEU A 2 -4.39 -5.11 14.36
C LEU A 2 -5.56 -5.23 13.37
N HIS A 3 -6.79 -5.13 13.88
CA HIS A 3 -8.00 -5.15 13.06
C HIS A 3 -8.01 -4.08 11.96
N ASN A 4 -7.74 -2.81 12.30
CA ASN A 4 -7.62 -1.72 11.32
C ASN A 4 -6.51 -1.98 10.30
N GLN A 5 -5.35 -2.48 10.73
CA GLN A 5 -4.26 -2.79 9.80
C GLN A 5 -4.65 -3.87 8.78
N ILE A 6 -5.38 -4.91 9.20
CA ILE A 6 -5.90 -5.93 8.28
C ILE A 6 -6.84 -5.29 7.25
N TRP A 7 -7.73 -4.41 7.68
CA TRP A 7 -8.63 -3.69 6.79
C TRP A 7 -7.90 -2.77 5.82
N ILE A 8 -6.89 -2.02 6.28
CA ILE A 8 -6.05 -1.16 5.43
C ILE A 8 -5.35 -2.02 4.36
N SER A 9 -4.72 -3.11 4.76
CA SER A 9 -4.07 -4.06 3.85
C SER A 9 -5.05 -4.63 2.82
N LEU A 10 -6.24 -5.05 3.26
CA LEU A 10 -7.30 -5.56 2.38
C LEU A 10 -7.80 -4.50 1.40
N SER A 11 -8.10 -3.29 1.90
CA SER A 11 -8.58 -2.16 1.09
C SER A 11 -7.57 -1.78 0.01
N ARG A 12 -6.29 -1.68 0.36
CA ARG A 12 -5.21 -1.39 -0.59
C ARG A 12 -5.04 -2.49 -1.63
N TYR A 13 -5.10 -3.76 -1.20
CA TYR A 13 -5.01 -4.90 -2.12
C TYR A 13 -6.16 -4.92 -3.13
N ARG A 14 -7.40 -4.73 -2.66
CA ARG A 14 -8.60 -4.69 -3.50
C ARG A 14 -8.58 -3.49 -4.45
N THR A 15 -8.21 -2.32 -3.94
CA THR A 15 -8.05 -1.09 -4.75
C THR A 15 -6.96 -1.24 -5.81
N ALA A 16 -5.84 -1.91 -5.49
CA ALA A 16 -4.75 -2.16 -6.43
C ALA A 16 -5.19 -3.09 -7.58
N LYS A 17 -5.97 -4.14 -7.29
CA LYS A 17 -6.60 -5.00 -8.31
C LYS A 17 -7.59 -4.21 -9.18
N GLY A 18 -8.41 -3.37 -8.54
CA GLY A 18 -9.33 -2.44 -9.19
C GLY A 18 -10.75 -2.95 -9.39
N ASP A 19 -11.01 -4.22 -9.09
CA ASP A 19 -12.36 -4.80 -9.08
C ASP A 19 -13.17 -4.23 -7.91
N ASN A 20 -14.46 -4.04 -8.16
CA ASN A 20 -15.41 -3.51 -7.18
C ASN A 20 -15.11 -2.13 -6.62
N ARG A 21 -14.17 -1.40 -7.25
CA ARG A 21 -13.72 -0.10 -6.74
C ARG A 21 -14.77 0.99 -6.90
N ILE A 22 -14.95 1.78 -5.86
CA ILE A 22 -15.97 2.85 -5.84
C ILE A 22 -15.44 4.09 -6.56
N LEU A 23 -14.36 4.70 -6.06
CA LEU A 23 -13.74 5.88 -6.66
C LEU A 23 -12.51 5.53 -7.50
N ASP A 24 -12.45 6.09 -8.71
CA ASP A 24 -11.30 5.96 -9.62
C ASP A 24 -10.32 7.13 -9.46
N LYS A 25 -9.80 7.28 -8.24
CA LYS A 25 -8.82 8.30 -7.89
C LYS A 25 -7.68 7.66 -7.12
N THR A 26 -6.49 8.23 -7.27
CA THR A 26 -5.31 7.87 -6.48
C THR A 26 -5.37 8.53 -5.11
N ILE A 27 -4.75 7.87 -4.13
CA ILE A 27 -4.51 8.48 -2.82
C ILE A 27 -3.20 9.26 -2.94
N GLU A 28 -3.31 10.58 -2.81
CA GLU A 28 -2.18 11.52 -2.93
C GLU A 28 -1.33 11.56 -1.66
N PHE A 29 -0.08 12.00 -1.79
CA PHE A 29 0.87 12.07 -0.68
C PHE A 29 0.36 12.92 0.48
N ASP A 30 -0.28 14.06 0.19
CA ASP A 30 -0.85 14.92 1.23
C ASP A 30 -1.91 14.21 2.08
N GLN A 31 -2.69 13.30 1.48
CA GLN A 31 -3.67 12.52 2.24
C GLN A 31 -2.94 11.50 3.11
N VAL A 32 -1.98 10.76 2.56
CA VAL A 32 -1.19 9.77 3.32
C VAL A 32 -0.52 10.41 4.54
N ASP A 33 0.05 11.60 4.38
CA ASP A 33 0.72 12.30 5.47
C ASP A 33 -0.25 12.76 6.56
N ARG A 34 -1.43 13.26 6.20
CA ARG A 34 -2.48 13.63 7.18
C ARG A 34 -2.98 12.42 7.97
N GLU A 35 -3.10 11.26 7.32
CA GLU A 35 -3.65 10.04 7.93
C GLU A 35 -2.59 9.20 8.67
N ARG A 36 -1.32 9.61 8.66
CA ARG A 36 -0.20 8.87 9.26
C ARG A 36 -0.16 8.95 10.79
N ASN A 37 -0.57 10.07 11.37
CA ASN A 37 -0.42 10.37 12.80
C ASN A 37 -1.74 10.16 13.55
N TRP A 38 -1.94 8.97 14.11
CA TRP A 38 -3.14 8.59 14.87
C TRP A 38 -2.81 7.99 16.25
N ASP A 39 -1.54 7.99 16.63
CA ASP A 39 -1.02 7.55 17.92
C ASP A 39 -1.62 8.35 19.09
N ASP A 40 -1.84 9.65 18.91
CA ASP A 40 -2.52 10.50 19.90
C ASP A 40 -3.91 9.96 20.29
N GLN A 41 -4.65 9.41 19.34
CA GLN A 41 -5.99 8.87 19.60
C GLN A 41 -5.94 7.55 20.34
N ILE A 42 -4.95 6.71 20.04
CA ILE A 42 -4.74 5.44 20.77
C ILE A 42 -4.42 5.75 22.23
N LEU A 43 -3.49 6.69 22.44
CA LEU A 43 -3.09 7.11 23.79
C LEU A 43 -4.27 7.72 24.54
N LEU A 44 -5.01 8.63 23.91
CA LEU A 44 -6.19 9.25 24.51
C LEU A 44 -7.25 8.22 24.89
N ASN A 45 -7.65 7.35 23.96
CA ASN A 45 -8.64 6.31 24.24
C ASN A 45 -8.16 5.36 25.34
N GLY A 46 -6.88 4.96 25.31
CA GLY A 46 -6.27 4.14 26.35
C GLY A 46 -6.33 4.79 27.73
N LEU A 47 -6.02 6.09 27.82
CA LEU A 47 -6.12 6.86 29.06
C LEU A 47 -7.57 6.98 29.55
N LEU A 48 -8.52 7.23 28.65
CA LEU A 48 -9.94 7.34 29.00
C LEU A 48 -10.50 6.00 29.50
N PHE A 49 -10.17 4.89 28.84
CA PHE A 49 -10.55 3.55 29.30
C PHE A 49 -9.90 3.21 30.65
N TYR A 50 -8.61 3.52 30.82
CA TYR A 50 -7.91 3.31 32.09
C TYR A 50 -8.53 4.14 33.21
N TYR A 51 -8.84 5.41 32.97
CA TYR A 51 -9.51 6.28 33.93
C TYR A 51 -10.91 5.75 34.27
N GLY A 52 -11.69 5.33 33.27
CA GLY A 52 -13.00 4.70 33.48
C GLY A 52 -12.90 3.45 34.35
N TYR A 53 -11.93 2.58 34.06
CA TYR A 53 -11.64 1.39 34.87
C TYR A 53 -11.30 1.75 36.33
N MET A 54 -10.43 2.75 36.55
CA MET A 54 -10.09 3.18 37.91
C MET A 54 -11.28 3.75 38.70
N LYS A 55 -12.23 4.41 38.03
CA LYS A 55 -13.35 5.10 38.70
C LYS A 55 -14.60 4.24 38.86
N LEU A 56 -14.78 3.23 38.02
CA LEU A 56 -15.97 2.40 38.02
C LEU A 56 -15.64 1.02 38.59
N GLU A 57 -15.84 0.84 39.89
CA GLU A 57 -15.61 -0.45 40.58
C GLU A 57 -16.40 -1.60 39.94
N GLN A 58 -17.57 -1.31 39.36
CA GLN A 58 -18.40 -2.29 38.64
C GLN A 58 -17.72 -2.89 37.40
N SER A 59 -16.63 -2.26 36.91
CA SER A 59 -15.87 -2.74 35.75
C SER A 59 -14.74 -3.72 36.09
N HIS A 60 -14.38 -3.90 37.37
CA HIS A 60 -13.22 -4.72 37.76
C HIS A 60 -13.45 -6.23 37.63
N TYR A 61 -14.71 -6.67 37.70
CA TYR A 61 -15.06 -8.09 37.73
C TYR A 61 -16.19 -8.42 36.74
N LEU A 62 -15.97 -8.11 35.47
CA LEU A 62 -16.95 -8.42 34.42
C LEU A 62 -16.98 -9.94 34.15
N PRO A 63 -18.16 -10.57 34.17
CA PRO A 63 -18.29 -11.94 33.69
C PRO A 63 -17.96 -12.02 32.20
N ILE A 64 -17.55 -13.21 31.74
CA ILE A 64 -17.22 -13.43 30.34
C ILE A 64 -18.45 -13.16 29.45
N TRP A 65 -19.62 -13.66 29.86
CA TRP A 65 -20.85 -13.62 29.07
C TRP A 65 -22.06 -13.15 29.89
N ARG A 66 -22.87 -12.28 29.30
CA ARG A 66 -24.20 -11.88 29.81
C ARG A 66 -25.13 -11.50 28.66
N SER A 67 -26.20 -12.29 28.49
CA SER A 67 -27.14 -12.10 27.39
C SER A 67 -27.95 -10.80 27.52
N ASP A 68 -28.37 -10.44 28.73
CA ASP A 68 -29.10 -9.19 29.01
C ASP A 68 -28.27 -7.95 28.67
N GLY A 69 -26.97 -7.95 29.02
CA GLY A 69 -26.02 -6.92 28.63
C GLY A 69 -25.82 -6.81 27.12
N ILE A 70 -25.67 -7.93 26.42
CA ILE A 70 -25.51 -7.96 24.96
C ILE A 70 -26.74 -7.36 24.27
N ILE A 71 -27.94 -7.75 24.70
CA ILE A 71 -29.20 -7.21 24.19
C ILE A 71 -29.27 -5.71 24.47
N LEU A 72 -28.99 -5.29 25.70
CA LEU A 72 -29.03 -3.87 26.08
C LEU A 72 -28.02 -3.05 25.27
N THR A 73 -26.78 -3.51 25.11
CA THR A 73 -25.78 -2.86 24.27
C THR A 73 -26.26 -2.70 22.83
N THR A 74 -26.85 -3.76 22.26
CA THR A 74 -27.39 -3.74 20.89
C THR A 74 -28.52 -2.73 20.76
N LEU A 75 -29.51 -2.75 21.67
CA LEU A 75 -30.65 -1.84 21.67
C LEU A 75 -30.22 -0.37 21.82
N LEU A 76 -29.26 -0.11 22.71
CA LEU A 76 -28.71 1.24 22.90
C LEU A 76 -27.95 1.73 21.67
N HIS A 77 -27.29 0.82 20.96
CA HIS A 77 -26.61 1.18 19.72
C HIS A 77 -27.62 1.53 18.61
N ILE A 78 -28.50 0.59 18.24
CA ILE A 78 -29.42 0.74 17.10
C ILE A 78 -30.45 1.86 17.28
N GLY A 79 -30.68 2.31 18.52
CA GLY A 79 -31.60 3.41 18.83
C GLY A 79 -30.84 4.69 19.21
N PRO A 80 -30.55 4.91 20.50
CA PRO A 80 -29.93 6.14 20.98
C PRO A 80 -28.64 6.56 20.27
N VAL A 81 -27.68 5.64 20.07
CA VAL A 81 -26.38 6.00 19.50
C VAL A 81 -26.53 6.42 18.04
N GLU A 82 -27.23 5.65 17.21
CA GLU A 82 -27.47 5.98 15.81
C GLU A 82 -28.22 7.31 15.65
N PHE A 83 -29.26 7.53 16.47
CA PHE A 83 -30.02 8.78 16.46
C PHE A 83 -29.17 9.99 16.84
N LEU A 84 -28.43 9.90 17.95
CA LEU A 84 -27.56 10.98 18.42
C LEU A 84 -26.42 11.24 17.45
N TYR A 85 -25.83 10.20 16.86
CA TYR A 85 -24.81 10.33 15.83
C TYR A 85 -25.35 11.12 14.64
N TYR A 86 -26.50 10.71 14.08
CA TYR A 86 -27.07 11.34 12.90
C TYR A 86 -27.20 12.87 13.06
N TRP A 87 -27.71 13.33 14.20
CA TRP A 87 -27.86 14.76 14.47
C TRP A 87 -26.52 15.46 14.76
N LEU A 88 -25.62 14.81 15.51
CA LEU A 88 -24.28 15.35 15.74
C LEU A 88 -23.53 15.52 14.42
N HIS A 89 -23.52 14.49 13.59
CA HIS A 89 -22.85 14.48 12.30
C HIS A 89 -23.44 15.51 11.35
N ARG A 90 -24.77 15.60 11.26
CA ARG A 90 -25.44 16.64 10.48
C ARG A 90 -25.10 18.06 10.99
N ALA A 91 -24.97 18.25 12.31
CA ALA A 91 -24.52 19.52 12.88
C ALA A 91 -23.06 19.83 12.54
N LEU A 92 -22.18 18.82 12.53
CA LEU A 92 -20.78 18.95 12.11
C LEU A 92 -20.65 19.42 10.65
N HIS A 93 -21.64 19.13 9.80
CA HIS A 93 -21.72 19.64 8.43
C HIS A 93 -22.29 21.06 8.30
N HIS A 94 -22.69 21.69 9.41
CA HIS A 94 -22.97 23.12 9.40
C HIS A 94 -21.67 23.90 9.21
N HIS A 95 -21.70 24.94 8.37
CA HIS A 95 -20.50 25.66 7.88
C HIS A 95 -19.45 26.01 8.96
N PHE A 96 -19.90 26.40 10.16
CA PHE A 96 -19.02 26.74 11.28
C PHE A 96 -18.27 25.54 11.84
N LEU A 97 -18.97 24.43 12.11
CA LEU A 97 -18.36 23.21 12.65
C LEU A 97 -17.58 22.46 11.57
N TYR A 98 -18.06 22.50 10.32
CA TYR A 98 -17.38 21.86 9.20
C TYR A 98 -15.98 22.44 9.00
N SER A 99 -15.88 23.76 8.86
CA SER A 99 -14.59 24.43 8.62
C SER A 99 -13.55 24.23 9.73
N ARG A 100 -13.98 23.92 10.96
CA ARG A 100 -13.09 23.85 12.14
C ARG A 100 -12.79 22.43 12.61
N TYR A 101 -13.75 21.53 12.44
CA TYR A 101 -13.69 20.18 13.00
C TYR A 101 -13.81 19.13 11.90
N HIS A 102 -14.84 19.20 11.06
CA HIS A 102 -15.16 18.05 10.21
C HIS A 102 -14.51 18.07 8.81
N SER A 103 -14.07 19.23 8.33
CA SER A 103 -13.43 19.37 7.01
C SER A 103 -12.10 18.63 6.90
N HIS A 104 -11.39 18.42 8.01
CA HIS A 104 -10.15 17.65 8.02
C HIS A 104 -10.42 16.18 7.67
N HIS A 105 -11.45 15.58 8.27
CA HIS A 105 -11.90 14.23 7.94
C HIS A 105 -12.34 14.13 6.46
N HIS A 106 -13.09 15.11 5.98
CA HIS A 106 -13.57 15.19 4.58
C HIS A 106 -12.50 15.56 3.56
N SER A 107 -11.29 15.95 3.99
CA SER A 107 -10.17 16.17 3.08
C SER A 107 -9.71 14.87 2.41
N SER A 108 -10.07 13.72 2.98
CA SER A 108 -9.82 12.39 2.44
C SER A 108 -10.99 11.93 1.57
N ILE A 109 -10.95 12.32 0.29
CA ILE A 109 -12.00 12.01 -0.69
C ILE A 109 -11.98 10.52 -1.06
N VAL A 110 -10.79 9.95 -1.24
CA VAL A 110 -10.63 8.50 -1.43
C VAL A 110 -10.39 7.92 -0.06
N THR A 111 -11.46 7.49 0.60
CA THR A 111 -11.38 6.95 1.95
C THR A 111 -10.51 5.69 1.99
N GLU A 112 -9.70 5.60 3.05
CA GLU A 112 -9.08 4.37 3.51
C GLU A 112 -9.64 4.02 4.89
N PRO A 113 -9.59 2.75 5.34
CA PRO A 113 -10.06 2.39 6.68
C PRO A 113 -9.48 3.25 7.80
N ILE A 114 -8.25 3.76 7.65
CA ILE A 114 -7.66 4.70 8.61
C ILE A 114 -8.40 6.06 8.66
N THR A 115 -8.97 6.54 7.57
CA THR A 115 -9.75 7.78 7.50
C THR A 115 -10.88 7.79 8.54
N SER A 116 -11.43 6.62 8.90
CA SER A 116 -12.52 6.49 9.87
C SER A 116 -12.16 6.92 11.29
N VAL A 117 -10.87 7.06 11.59
CA VAL A 117 -10.43 7.56 12.89
C VAL A 117 -9.84 8.95 12.80
N ILE A 118 -9.50 9.47 11.61
CA ILE A 118 -8.87 10.79 11.46
C ILE A 118 -9.88 11.92 11.66
N HIS A 119 -9.89 12.44 12.89
CA HIS A 119 -10.75 13.53 13.34
C HIS A 119 -9.99 14.47 14.28
N PRO A 120 -10.30 15.78 14.30
CA PRO A 120 -9.75 16.68 15.30
C PRO A 120 -10.19 16.31 16.71
N PHE A 121 -9.36 16.71 17.69
CA PHE A 121 -9.50 16.32 19.10
C PHE A 121 -10.92 16.46 19.66
N ALA A 122 -11.60 17.58 19.43
CA ALA A 122 -12.94 17.81 19.98
C ALA A 122 -14.00 16.87 19.39
N GLU A 123 -13.90 16.59 18.09
CA GLU A 123 -14.78 15.63 17.41
C GLU A 123 -14.52 14.21 17.93
N HIS A 124 -13.26 13.85 18.17
CA HIS A 124 -12.88 12.59 18.79
C HIS A 124 -13.48 12.42 20.19
N ILE A 125 -13.44 13.46 21.04
CA ILE A 125 -14.08 13.43 22.36
C ILE A 125 -15.60 13.25 22.22
N ALA A 126 -16.24 13.94 21.28
CA ALA A 126 -17.69 13.81 21.05
C ALA A 126 -18.07 12.37 20.64
N TYR A 127 -17.33 11.77 19.71
CA TYR A 127 -17.54 10.38 19.32
C TYR A 127 -17.21 9.39 20.43
N PHE A 128 -16.15 9.61 21.20
CA PHE A 128 -15.82 8.77 22.34
C PHE A 128 -16.97 8.75 23.36
N LEU A 129 -17.51 9.92 23.73
CA LEU A 129 -18.64 10.03 24.66
C LEU A 129 -19.89 9.32 24.11
N LEU A 130 -20.18 9.54 22.83
CA LEU A 130 -21.31 8.92 22.14
C LEU A 130 -21.21 7.40 22.12
N PHE A 131 -20.07 6.84 21.71
CA PHE A 131 -19.84 5.40 21.69
C PHE A 131 -19.67 4.79 23.08
N SER A 132 -19.34 5.60 24.09
CA SER A 132 -19.31 5.14 25.48
C SER A 132 -20.69 4.91 26.08
N ILE A 133 -21.79 5.41 25.47
CA ILE A 133 -23.14 5.27 26.02
C ILE A 133 -23.49 3.80 26.31
N PRO A 134 -23.44 2.84 25.36
CA PRO A 134 -23.79 1.45 25.67
C PRO A 134 -22.86 0.79 26.68
N LEU A 135 -21.57 1.15 26.67
CA LEU A 135 -20.56 0.60 27.59
C LEU A 135 -20.80 1.08 29.03
N LEU A 136 -20.97 2.40 29.22
CA LEU A 136 -21.23 2.98 30.53
C LEU A 136 -22.59 2.55 31.07
N THR A 137 -23.64 2.53 30.24
CA THR A 137 -24.97 2.07 30.68
C THR A 137 -24.93 0.62 31.17
N THR A 138 -24.25 -0.28 30.45
CA THR A 138 -24.16 -1.68 30.88
C THR A 138 -23.33 -1.86 32.15
N VAL A 139 -22.27 -1.07 32.34
CA VAL A 139 -21.50 -1.08 33.60
C VAL A 139 -22.34 -0.57 34.77
N LEU A 140 -23.01 0.57 34.61
CA LEU A 140 -23.82 1.20 35.66
C LEU A 140 -25.05 0.35 36.05
N THR A 141 -25.64 -0.34 35.08
CA THR A 141 -26.74 -1.29 35.31
C THR A 141 -26.29 -2.68 35.74
N LYS A 142 -24.97 -2.91 35.87
CA LYS A 142 -24.36 -4.20 36.25
C LYS A 142 -24.72 -5.36 35.30
N THR A 143 -24.95 -5.03 34.03
CA THR A 143 -25.24 -5.99 32.95
C THR A 143 -24.05 -6.21 32.01
N ALA A 144 -22.97 -5.45 32.17
CA ALA A 144 -21.78 -5.57 31.34
C ALA A 144 -21.14 -6.98 31.40
N SER A 145 -20.54 -7.38 30.28
CA SER A 145 -19.71 -8.58 30.16
C SER A 145 -18.54 -8.31 29.23
N ILE A 146 -17.48 -9.12 29.35
CA ILE A 146 -16.27 -9.03 28.52
C ILE A 146 -16.65 -9.17 27.04
N VAL A 147 -17.52 -10.12 26.71
CA VAL A 147 -17.99 -10.34 25.34
C VAL A 147 -18.82 -9.16 24.82
N SER A 148 -19.69 -8.55 25.63
CA SER A 148 -20.45 -7.37 25.18
C SER A 148 -19.53 -6.19 24.86
N PHE A 149 -18.54 -5.93 25.74
CA PHE A 149 -17.56 -4.86 25.55
C PHE A 149 -16.70 -5.09 24.31
N GLY A 150 -16.05 -6.26 24.23
CA GLY A 150 -15.16 -6.61 23.13
C GLY A 150 -15.91 -6.68 21.79
N GLY A 151 -17.11 -7.28 21.80
CA GLY A 151 -17.97 -7.39 20.63
C GLY A 151 -18.43 -6.04 20.12
N TYR A 152 -18.87 -5.14 21.00
CA TYR A 152 -19.30 -3.80 20.63
C TYR A 152 -18.18 -2.96 20.03
N ILE A 153 -17.01 -2.92 20.67
CA ILE A 153 -15.84 -2.19 20.15
C ILE A 153 -15.42 -2.77 18.79
N THR A 154 -15.39 -4.10 18.67
CA THR A 154 -15.06 -4.78 17.40
C THR A 154 -16.07 -4.44 16.31
N TYR A 155 -17.36 -4.37 16.63
CA TYR A 155 -18.41 -4.01 15.69
C TYR A 155 -18.29 -2.55 15.21
N ILE A 156 -18.07 -1.59 16.12
CA ILE A 156 -17.83 -0.18 15.76
C ILE A 156 -16.62 -0.07 14.81
N ASP A 157 -15.50 -0.72 15.15
CA ASP A 157 -14.30 -0.73 14.30
C ASP A 157 -14.57 -1.39 12.95
N PHE A 158 -15.28 -2.53 12.93
CA PHE A 158 -15.59 -3.27 11.71
C PHE A 158 -16.40 -2.41 10.75
N MET A 159 -17.50 -1.84 11.23
CA MET A 159 -18.41 -1.04 10.42
C MET A 159 -17.71 0.21 9.88
N ASN A 160 -16.98 0.93 10.73
CA ASN A 160 -16.20 2.09 10.31
C ASN A 160 -15.16 1.74 9.23
N ASN A 161 -14.35 0.70 9.45
CA ASN A 161 -13.34 0.26 8.49
C ASN A 161 -13.97 -0.17 7.15
N MET A 162 -15.09 -0.89 7.21
CA MET A 162 -15.86 -1.31 6.04
C MET A 162 -16.38 -0.09 5.29
N GLY A 163 -17.01 0.87 5.97
CA GLY A 163 -17.54 2.09 5.36
C GLY A 163 -16.49 2.96 4.67
N HIS A 164 -15.25 2.94 5.17
CA HIS A 164 -14.15 3.75 4.65
C HIS A 164 -13.23 2.98 3.71
N CYS A 165 -13.60 1.78 3.27
CA CYS A 165 -12.85 1.09 2.23
C CYS A 165 -13.32 1.55 0.83
N ASN A 166 -12.39 1.73 -0.11
CA ASN A 166 -12.72 2.22 -1.46
C ASN A 166 -13.16 1.08 -2.41
N PHE A 167 -13.77 0.02 -1.89
CA PHE A 167 -14.30 -1.08 -2.69
C PHE A 167 -15.61 -1.61 -2.11
N GLU A 168 -16.53 -2.02 -2.98
CA GLU A 168 -17.79 -2.61 -2.56
C GLU A 168 -17.59 -4.10 -2.25
N ILE A 169 -17.95 -4.51 -1.04
CA ILE A 169 -17.81 -5.88 -0.53
C ILE A 169 -19.16 -6.54 -0.23
N ILE A 170 -20.22 -5.75 -0.08
CA ILE A 170 -21.53 -6.20 0.36
C ILE A 170 -22.28 -6.81 -0.82
N PRO A 171 -22.44 -8.13 -0.92
CA PRO A 171 -23.10 -8.75 -2.07
C PRO A 171 -24.61 -8.48 -2.11
N LYS A 172 -25.17 -8.42 -3.33
CA LYS A 172 -26.61 -8.15 -3.56
C LYS A 172 -27.54 -9.12 -2.80
N TRP A 173 -27.12 -10.38 -2.63
CA TRP A 173 -27.95 -11.43 -2.03
C TRP A 173 -28.33 -11.13 -0.58
N MET A 174 -27.52 -10.36 0.17
CA MET A 174 -27.84 -10.02 1.56
C MET A 174 -29.08 -9.12 1.63
N PHE A 175 -29.17 -8.13 0.73
CA PHE A 175 -30.33 -7.25 0.64
C PHE A 175 -31.53 -7.90 -0.06
N SER A 176 -31.34 -8.86 -0.96
CA SER A 176 -32.49 -9.59 -1.51
C SER A 176 -33.07 -10.61 -0.52
N THR A 177 -32.24 -11.22 0.32
CA THR A 177 -32.67 -12.24 1.31
C THR A 177 -33.35 -11.58 2.51
N PHE A 178 -32.83 -10.44 2.98
CA PHE A 178 -33.44 -9.66 4.06
C PHE A 178 -33.50 -8.17 3.68
N PRO A 179 -34.52 -7.75 2.91
CA PRO A 179 -34.66 -6.36 2.44
C PRO A 179 -34.56 -5.28 3.52
N PRO A 180 -35.08 -5.47 4.75
CA PRO A 180 -34.92 -4.47 5.81
C PRO A 180 -33.46 -4.15 6.15
N LEU A 181 -32.50 -5.04 5.87
CA LEU A 181 -31.07 -4.82 6.14
C LEU A 181 -30.54 -3.54 5.49
N LYS A 182 -31.08 -3.14 4.33
CA LYS A 182 -30.68 -1.92 3.61
C LYS A 182 -30.84 -0.65 4.47
N TYR A 183 -31.75 -0.67 5.43
CA TYR A 183 -31.99 0.45 6.36
C TYR A 183 -31.19 0.33 7.65
N LEU A 184 -30.75 -0.89 8.00
CA LEU A 184 -30.06 -1.23 9.24
C LEU A 184 -28.54 -1.35 9.06
N MET A 185 -28.04 -1.30 7.83
CA MET A 185 -26.62 -1.45 7.53
C MET A 185 -26.29 -0.74 6.22
N TYR A 186 -25.42 0.27 6.30
CA TYR A 186 -24.86 0.96 5.15
C TYR A 186 -23.80 0.12 4.42
N THR A 187 -23.47 0.56 3.21
CA THR A 187 -22.42 -0.03 2.39
C THR A 187 -21.20 0.90 2.27
N PRO A 188 -20.02 0.39 1.91
CA PRO A 188 -18.88 1.24 1.55
C PRO A 188 -19.23 2.29 0.50
N SER A 189 -20.01 1.93 -0.53
CA SER A 189 -20.48 2.86 -1.56
C SER A 189 -21.37 3.99 -1.01
N TYR A 190 -22.25 3.68 -0.06
CA TYR A 190 -23.10 4.66 0.62
C TYR A 190 -22.27 5.75 1.32
N HIS A 191 -21.26 5.35 2.08
CA HIS A 191 -20.42 6.27 2.84
C HIS A 191 -19.40 6.99 1.98
N SER A 192 -18.90 6.34 0.92
CA SER A 192 -18.09 7.03 -0.08
C SER A 192 -18.85 8.20 -0.74
N LEU A 193 -20.17 8.09 -0.94
CA LEU A 193 -20.99 9.23 -1.40
C LEU A 193 -21.00 10.37 -0.39
N HIS A 194 -21.03 10.07 0.91
CA HIS A 194 -20.94 11.07 1.96
C HIS A 194 -19.65 11.91 1.82
N HIS A 195 -18.50 11.25 1.64
CA HIS A 195 -17.18 11.91 1.44
C HIS A 195 -17.01 12.62 0.10
N THR A 196 -17.93 12.45 -0.86
CA THR A 196 -17.85 13.10 -2.18
C THR A 196 -18.90 14.17 -2.40
N GLN A 197 -20.09 14.04 -1.81
CA GLN A 197 -21.19 15.00 -1.91
C GLN A 197 -21.31 15.92 -0.69
N PHE A 198 -20.78 15.50 0.46
CA PHE A 198 -20.74 16.21 1.75
C PHE A 198 -22.09 16.55 2.39
N ARG A 199 -23.19 16.56 1.64
CA ARG A 199 -24.50 17.07 2.11
C ARG A 199 -25.58 16.01 2.21
N THR A 200 -25.21 14.75 2.11
CA THR A 200 -26.10 13.59 2.06
C THR A 200 -25.50 12.46 2.88
N ASN A 201 -26.32 11.46 3.23
CA ASN A 201 -25.87 10.22 3.89
C ASN A 201 -25.17 10.47 5.23
N TYR A 202 -25.87 11.07 6.21
CA TYR A 202 -25.31 11.43 7.53
C TYR A 202 -25.38 10.32 8.58
N SER A 203 -26.11 9.23 8.32
CA SER A 203 -26.26 8.13 9.27
C SER A 203 -24.91 7.48 9.61
N LEU A 204 -24.79 6.96 10.83
CA LEU A 204 -23.59 6.24 11.27
C LEU A 204 -23.47 4.92 10.51
N PHE A 205 -24.27 3.93 10.89
CA PHE A 205 -24.29 2.62 10.24
C PHE A 205 -25.67 2.24 9.71
N MET A 206 -26.73 2.89 10.18
CA MET A 206 -28.11 2.58 9.81
C MET A 206 -28.70 3.69 8.92
N PRO A 207 -28.75 3.52 7.58
CA PRO A 207 -29.29 4.53 6.66
C PRO A 207 -30.73 4.98 6.94
N ILE A 208 -31.48 4.28 7.80
CA ILE A 208 -32.87 4.59 8.15
C ILE A 208 -33.12 6.07 8.45
N TYR A 209 -32.19 6.76 9.11
CA TYR A 209 -32.35 8.18 9.45
C TYR A 209 -32.26 9.09 8.22
N ASP A 210 -31.40 8.76 7.25
CA ASP A 210 -31.34 9.49 5.98
C ASP A 210 -32.60 9.27 5.13
N TYR A 211 -33.24 8.10 5.23
CA TYR A 211 -34.56 7.87 4.62
C TYR A 211 -35.65 8.68 5.33
N ILE A 212 -35.70 8.66 6.66
CA ILE A 212 -36.73 9.36 7.46
C ILE A 212 -36.65 10.87 7.24
N TYR A 213 -35.44 11.43 7.22
CA TYR A 213 -35.22 12.88 7.15
C TYR A 213 -34.90 13.39 5.74
N GLY A 214 -34.94 12.53 4.72
CA GLY A 214 -34.80 12.91 3.32
C GLY A 214 -33.41 13.41 2.93
N THR A 215 -32.36 12.87 3.56
CA THR A 215 -30.95 13.24 3.31
C THR A 215 -30.16 12.15 2.58
N LEU A 216 -30.84 11.08 2.14
CA LEU A 216 -30.25 10.04 1.30
C LEU A 216 -29.84 10.60 -0.07
N ASP A 217 -28.61 10.29 -0.52
CA ASP A 217 -28.17 10.61 -1.87
C ASP A 217 -28.91 9.75 -2.91
N LYS A 218 -29.44 10.40 -3.94
CA LYS A 218 -30.25 9.76 -5.00
C LYS A 218 -29.46 8.73 -5.81
N SER A 219 -28.14 8.81 -5.84
CA SER A 219 -27.28 7.89 -6.59
C SER A 219 -26.82 6.69 -5.77
N SER A 220 -27.19 6.57 -4.48
CA SER A 220 -26.73 5.52 -3.57
C SER A 220 -26.91 4.10 -4.15
N ASP A 221 -28.11 3.77 -4.62
CA ASP A 221 -28.39 2.45 -5.20
C ASP A 221 -27.63 2.21 -6.51
N THR A 222 -27.59 3.22 -7.38
CA THR A 222 -26.88 3.14 -8.66
C THR A 222 -25.37 2.97 -8.46
N LEU A 223 -24.77 3.67 -7.50
CA LEU A 223 -23.35 3.54 -7.21
C LEU A 223 -23.03 2.16 -6.62
N TYR A 224 -23.86 1.67 -5.71
CA TYR A 224 -23.73 0.32 -5.15
C TYR A 224 -23.72 -0.75 -6.24
N GLU A 225 -24.72 -0.75 -7.13
CA GLU A 225 -24.83 -1.72 -8.21
C GLU A 225 -23.67 -1.62 -9.20
N LYS A 226 -23.33 -0.40 -9.63
CA LYS A 226 -22.20 -0.17 -10.54
C LYS A 226 -20.87 -0.61 -9.93
N SER A 227 -20.68 -0.37 -8.63
CA SER A 227 -19.47 -0.79 -7.93
C SER A 227 -19.38 -2.31 -7.89
N LEU A 228 -20.47 -3.03 -7.61
CA LEU A 228 -20.45 -4.50 -7.62
C LEU A 228 -20.12 -5.13 -8.97
N GLU A 229 -20.53 -4.49 -10.07
CA GLU A 229 -20.30 -4.99 -11.42
C GLU A 229 -18.97 -4.51 -12.03
N ARG A 230 -18.30 -3.56 -11.37
CA ARG A 230 -17.10 -2.93 -11.87
C ARG A 230 -15.93 -3.90 -11.95
N GLN A 231 -15.49 -4.16 -13.17
CA GLN A 231 -14.23 -4.84 -13.46
C GLN A 231 -13.05 -3.86 -13.42
N GLY A 232 -11.91 -4.30 -12.91
CA GLY A 232 -10.68 -3.52 -12.89
C GLY A 232 -10.21 -3.18 -14.30
N LYS A 233 -9.97 -1.88 -14.56
CA LYS A 233 -9.37 -1.44 -15.83
C LYS A 233 -7.96 -2.01 -15.95
N SER A 234 -7.66 -2.71 -17.05
CA SER A 234 -6.31 -3.21 -17.34
C SER A 234 -5.28 -2.07 -17.30
N PRO A 235 -4.12 -2.24 -16.64
CA PRO A 235 -3.10 -1.20 -16.60
C PRO A 235 -2.42 -1.06 -17.98
N ASP A 236 -1.90 0.13 -18.25
CA ASP A 236 -1.10 0.39 -19.44
C ASP A 236 0.31 -0.20 -19.27
N VAL A 237 0.85 -0.12 -18.05
CA VAL A 237 2.23 -0.53 -17.72
C VAL A 237 2.24 -1.36 -16.44
N VAL A 238 3.01 -2.46 -16.45
CA VAL A 238 3.29 -3.26 -15.26
C VAL A 238 4.78 -3.21 -14.92
N HIS A 239 5.08 -3.04 -13.63
CA HIS A 239 6.40 -3.27 -13.06
C HIS A 239 6.42 -4.58 -12.28
N LEU A 240 7.16 -5.57 -12.75
CA LEU A 240 7.29 -6.87 -12.12
C LEU A 240 8.51 -6.89 -11.20
N THR A 241 8.28 -6.82 -9.89
CA THR A 241 9.31 -6.83 -8.85
C THR A 241 9.31 -8.14 -8.06
N HIS A 242 10.16 -8.25 -7.05
CA HIS A 242 10.17 -9.35 -6.09
C HIS A 242 10.60 -8.85 -4.70
N LEU A 243 10.46 -9.68 -3.68
CA LEU A 243 10.85 -9.34 -2.31
C LEU A 243 12.38 -9.37 -2.20
N THR A 244 12.99 -8.41 -1.50
CA THR A 244 14.46 -8.34 -1.38
C THR A 244 14.93 -9.10 -0.15
N THR A 245 14.54 -8.67 1.04
CA THR A 245 14.83 -9.30 2.34
C THR A 245 13.55 -9.80 3.00
N PRO A 246 13.61 -10.69 4.01
CA PRO A 246 12.43 -11.09 4.79
C PRO A 246 11.60 -9.89 5.28
N GLU A 247 12.27 -8.81 5.68
CA GLU A 247 11.64 -7.58 6.20
C GLU A 247 11.06 -6.68 5.10
N SER A 248 11.40 -6.89 3.83
CA SER A 248 10.91 -6.06 2.72
C SER A 248 9.38 -6.08 2.56
N ILE A 249 8.71 -7.10 3.12
CA ILE A 249 7.24 -7.18 3.20
C ILE A 249 6.62 -5.97 3.91
N TYR A 250 7.32 -5.39 4.88
CA TYR A 250 6.82 -4.28 5.69
C TYR A 250 6.82 -2.97 4.92
N HIS A 251 7.67 -2.88 3.89
CA HIS A 251 7.80 -1.74 3.00
C HIS A 251 6.88 -1.85 1.77
N LEU A 252 6.12 -2.94 1.63
CA LEU A 252 5.04 -2.98 0.65
C LEU A 252 3.93 -2.03 1.08
N ARG A 253 3.29 -1.35 0.12
CA ARG A 253 2.13 -0.49 0.40
C ARG A 253 0.96 -1.25 1.07
N LEU A 254 0.87 -2.56 0.82
CA LEU A 254 -0.06 -3.47 1.48
C LEU A 254 0.24 -3.66 2.97
N GLY A 255 1.49 -3.47 3.40
CA GLY A 255 1.92 -3.52 4.79
C GLY A 255 1.70 -2.18 5.48
N PHE A 256 2.77 -1.61 6.02
CA PHE A 256 2.70 -0.38 6.80
C PHE A 256 3.03 0.83 5.94
N ALA A 257 2.08 1.77 5.83
CA ALA A 257 2.28 3.00 5.05
C ALA A 257 3.55 3.76 5.48
N SER A 258 3.80 3.82 6.80
CA SER A 258 4.94 4.49 7.41
C SER A 258 6.29 3.88 7.06
N PHE A 259 6.36 2.58 6.80
CA PHE A 259 7.58 1.93 6.34
C PHE A 259 7.71 2.03 4.82
N ALA A 260 6.60 1.90 4.09
CA ALA A 260 6.58 2.05 2.63
C ALA A 260 7.00 3.46 2.16
N SER A 261 6.80 4.50 2.98
CA SER A 261 7.19 5.88 2.67
C SER A 261 8.68 6.17 2.89
N GLU A 262 9.40 5.31 3.62
CA GLU A 262 10.80 5.54 3.99
C GLU A 262 11.74 4.61 3.22
N PRO A 263 12.97 5.05 2.89
CA PRO A 263 14.00 4.15 2.37
C PRO A 263 14.21 2.95 3.31
N TYR A 264 14.39 1.77 2.74
CA TYR A 264 14.64 0.56 3.52
C TYR A 264 15.85 0.74 4.45
N THR A 265 15.62 0.55 5.75
CA THR A 265 16.67 0.55 6.77
C THR A 265 16.43 -0.57 7.76
N SER A 266 17.46 -1.34 8.08
CA SER A 266 17.35 -2.37 9.12
C SER A 266 17.19 -1.71 10.49
N LYS A 267 16.12 -2.06 11.19
CA LYS A 267 15.80 -1.56 12.54
C LYS A 267 15.84 -2.72 13.53
N TRP A 268 16.33 -2.47 14.74
CA TRP A 268 16.46 -3.50 15.77
C TRP A 268 15.12 -4.17 16.12
N TYR A 269 14.02 -3.41 16.11
CA TYR A 269 12.69 -3.90 16.49
C TYR A 269 12.05 -4.82 15.44
N PHE A 270 12.58 -4.92 14.22
CA PHE A 270 12.10 -5.93 13.27
C PHE A 270 12.34 -7.35 13.77
N TRP A 271 13.30 -7.54 14.69
CA TRP A 271 13.49 -8.82 15.38
C TRP A 271 12.26 -9.22 16.22
N LEU A 272 11.53 -8.25 16.79
CA LEU A 272 10.28 -8.53 17.50
C LEU A 272 9.14 -8.92 16.55
N MET A 273 9.21 -8.48 15.30
CA MET A 273 8.23 -8.79 14.26
C MET A 273 8.52 -10.10 13.51
N TRP A 274 9.55 -10.85 13.91
CA TRP A 274 9.94 -12.10 13.25
C TRP A 274 8.79 -13.13 13.09
N PRO A 275 7.79 -13.26 13.99
CA PRO A 275 6.70 -14.21 13.78
C PRO A 275 5.84 -13.82 12.57
N ILE A 276 5.61 -12.51 12.37
CA ILE A 276 4.89 -11.97 11.21
C ILE A 276 5.72 -12.19 9.94
N THR A 277 7.04 -11.96 10.02
CA THR A 277 7.97 -12.22 8.92
C THR A 277 7.91 -13.68 8.50
N LEU A 278 8.03 -14.62 9.44
CA LEU A 278 7.91 -16.05 9.16
C LEU A 278 6.56 -16.41 8.54
N TRP A 279 5.47 -15.91 9.11
CA TRP A 279 4.15 -16.18 8.58
C TRP A 279 4.04 -15.72 7.13
N SER A 280 4.53 -14.51 6.83
CA SER A 280 4.56 -14.00 5.45
C SER A 280 5.45 -14.84 4.54
N MET A 281 6.57 -15.37 5.02
CA MET A 281 7.45 -16.25 4.26
C MET A 281 6.75 -17.57 3.94
N MET A 282 6.00 -18.14 4.89
CA MET A 282 5.17 -19.33 4.66
C MET A 282 4.07 -19.04 3.64
N VAL A 283 3.35 -17.92 3.79
CA VAL A 283 2.29 -17.52 2.86
C VAL A 283 2.84 -17.31 1.46
N THR A 284 3.95 -16.58 1.31
CA THR A 284 4.58 -16.34 -0.01
C THR A 284 5.13 -17.62 -0.62
N TRP A 285 5.62 -18.55 0.19
CA TRP A 285 6.04 -19.86 -0.27
C TRP A 285 4.87 -20.71 -0.80
N ILE A 286 3.70 -20.64 -0.17
CA ILE A 286 2.48 -21.38 -0.56
C ILE A 286 1.74 -20.72 -1.73
N TYR A 287 1.62 -19.38 -1.72
CA TYR A 287 0.76 -18.63 -2.65
C TYR A 287 1.15 -18.79 -4.12
N GLY A 288 2.45 -19.04 -4.39
CA GLY A 288 2.92 -19.58 -5.67
C GLY A 288 2.57 -18.77 -6.93
N HIS A 289 2.07 -17.55 -6.82
CA HIS A 289 1.62 -16.72 -7.93
C HIS A 289 1.97 -15.25 -7.70
N THR A 290 2.10 -14.50 -8.79
CA THR A 290 2.30 -13.06 -8.71
C THR A 290 1.07 -12.35 -8.15
N PHE A 291 1.29 -11.31 -7.34
CA PHE A 291 0.20 -10.51 -6.78
C PHE A 291 0.41 -9.02 -7.01
N THR A 292 -0.67 -8.29 -7.20
CA THR A 292 -0.65 -6.83 -7.35
C THR A 292 -0.37 -6.18 -6.01
N VAL A 293 0.68 -5.39 -5.93
CA VAL A 293 1.12 -4.66 -4.73
C VAL A 293 0.46 -3.29 -4.66
N GLU A 294 0.42 -2.60 -5.79
CA GLU A 294 -0.05 -1.23 -5.87
C GLU A 294 -0.52 -0.88 -7.28
N ARG A 295 -1.31 0.19 -7.37
CA ARG A 295 -1.77 0.81 -8.59
C ARG A 295 -1.56 2.31 -8.48
N ASN A 296 -0.98 2.91 -9.50
CA ASN A 296 -0.74 4.34 -9.57
C ASN A 296 -1.19 4.89 -10.93
N VAL A 297 -1.54 6.17 -10.97
CA VAL A 297 -1.88 6.87 -12.22
C VAL A 297 -0.83 7.96 -12.42
N PHE A 298 -0.18 7.94 -13.59
CA PHE A 298 0.78 8.97 -13.96
C PHE A 298 0.33 9.60 -15.28
N LYS A 299 -0.18 10.84 -15.20
CA LYS A 299 -0.85 11.52 -16.33
C LYS A 299 -1.97 10.63 -16.87
N ASN A 300 -1.84 10.14 -18.11
CA ASN A 300 -2.83 9.28 -18.75
C ASN A 300 -2.47 7.78 -18.69
N LEU A 301 -1.40 7.42 -17.99
CA LEU A 301 -0.93 6.03 -17.86
C LEU A 301 -1.41 5.41 -16.55
N ASN A 302 -1.99 4.22 -16.65
CA ASN A 302 -2.31 3.38 -15.50
C ASN A 302 -1.15 2.41 -15.26
N LEU A 303 -0.54 2.49 -14.08
CA LEU A 303 0.58 1.66 -13.70
C LEU A 303 0.14 0.68 -12.60
N GLN A 304 0.66 -0.53 -12.67
CA GLN A 304 0.59 -1.49 -11.56
C GLN A 304 1.97 -2.04 -11.25
N THR A 305 2.22 -2.30 -9.98
CA THR A 305 3.39 -3.06 -9.55
C THR A 305 2.92 -4.45 -9.14
N TRP A 306 3.48 -5.48 -9.74
CA TRP A 306 3.25 -6.87 -9.40
C TRP A 306 4.49 -7.42 -8.71
N ALA A 307 4.31 -8.21 -7.66
CA ALA A 307 5.42 -8.86 -6.96
C ALA A 307 5.36 -10.36 -7.15
N ILE A 308 6.52 -10.94 -7.46
CA ILE A 308 6.76 -12.36 -7.33
C ILE A 308 6.98 -12.65 -5.84
N PRO A 309 6.28 -13.63 -5.24
CA PRO A 309 6.39 -13.97 -3.82
C PRO A 309 7.69 -14.77 -3.53
N LYS A 310 8.83 -14.22 -3.96
CA LYS A 310 10.17 -14.80 -3.82
C LYS A 310 11.14 -13.73 -3.30
N TYR A 311 11.95 -14.11 -2.34
CA TYR A 311 13.01 -13.30 -1.76
C TYR A 311 14.29 -13.39 -2.56
N ARG A 312 15.14 -12.37 -2.49
CA ARG A 312 16.45 -12.31 -3.17
C ARG A 312 17.29 -13.59 -2.99
N VAL A 313 17.30 -14.16 -1.78
CA VAL A 313 18.09 -15.37 -1.50
C VAL A 313 17.67 -16.54 -2.40
N GLN A 314 16.37 -16.65 -2.72
CA GLN A 314 15.84 -17.72 -3.57
C GLN A 314 16.28 -17.58 -5.04
N TYR A 315 16.54 -16.37 -5.53
CA TYR A 315 17.08 -16.16 -6.89
C TYR A 315 18.51 -16.71 -7.04
N PHE A 316 19.28 -16.78 -5.96
CA PHE A 316 20.62 -17.39 -5.96
C PHE A 316 20.59 -18.90 -5.79
N MET A 317 19.45 -19.50 -5.42
CA MET A 317 19.31 -20.94 -5.28
C MET A 317 19.05 -21.58 -6.65
N GLN A 318 19.96 -22.43 -7.12
CA GLN A 318 19.87 -23.04 -8.45
C GLN A 318 18.58 -23.84 -8.66
N TRP A 319 18.13 -24.58 -7.66
CA TRP A 319 16.90 -25.39 -7.71
C TRP A 319 15.60 -24.57 -7.77
N GLN A 320 15.64 -23.26 -7.43
CA GLN A 320 14.48 -22.37 -7.52
C GLN A 320 14.37 -21.66 -8.89
N ARG A 321 15.41 -21.74 -9.73
CA ARG A 321 15.47 -20.99 -11.00
C ARG A 321 14.32 -21.31 -11.94
N GLU A 322 13.99 -22.58 -12.08
CA GLU A 322 12.88 -23.02 -12.94
C GLU A 322 11.55 -22.46 -12.43
N THR A 323 11.26 -22.59 -11.12
CA THR A 323 10.06 -22.04 -10.51
C THR A 323 9.97 -20.52 -10.70
N ILE A 324 11.07 -19.78 -10.49
CA ILE A 324 11.09 -18.33 -10.67
C ILE A 324 10.85 -17.95 -12.14
N ASN A 325 11.49 -18.63 -13.09
CA ASN A 325 11.28 -18.39 -14.51
C ASN A 325 9.83 -18.66 -14.93
N ASN A 326 9.22 -19.73 -14.40
CA ASN A 326 7.81 -20.02 -14.66
C ASN A 326 6.90 -18.89 -14.12
N LEU A 327 7.17 -18.35 -12.93
CA LEU A 327 6.40 -17.21 -12.39
C LEU A 327 6.54 -15.93 -13.22
N ILE A 328 7.75 -15.65 -13.71
CA ILE A 328 7.99 -14.51 -14.60
C ILE A 328 7.25 -14.72 -15.93
N GLU A 329 7.32 -15.93 -16.49
CA GLU A 329 6.64 -16.30 -17.73
C GLU A 329 5.12 -16.21 -17.59
N GLU A 330 4.55 -16.74 -16.52
CA GLU A 330 3.12 -16.60 -16.19
C GLU A 330 2.68 -15.14 -16.11
N ALA A 331 3.45 -14.28 -15.42
CA ALA A 331 3.15 -12.86 -15.32
C ALA A 331 3.21 -12.15 -16.68
N ILE A 332 4.17 -12.52 -17.53
CA ILE A 332 4.29 -12.00 -18.89
C ILE A 332 3.07 -12.40 -19.74
N MET A 333 2.65 -13.67 -19.67
CA MET A 333 1.48 -14.17 -20.40
C MET A 333 0.18 -13.58 -19.86
N GLU A 334 0.06 -13.37 -18.55
CA GLU A 334 -1.08 -12.69 -17.94
C GLU A 334 -1.16 -11.23 -18.43
N ALA A 335 -0.02 -10.54 -18.51
CA ALA A 335 0.04 -9.18 -19.01
C ALA A 335 -0.37 -9.09 -20.48
N ASP A 336 0.08 -10.02 -21.31
CA ASP A 336 -0.31 -10.10 -22.72
C ASP A 336 -1.81 -10.35 -22.89
N LYS A 337 -2.35 -11.33 -22.15
CA LYS A 337 -3.79 -11.65 -22.14
C LYS A 337 -4.64 -10.45 -21.72
N LYS A 338 -4.16 -9.65 -20.77
CA LYS A 338 -4.82 -8.43 -20.30
C LYS A 338 -4.64 -7.23 -21.25
N GLY A 339 -3.90 -7.38 -22.35
CA GLY A 339 -3.64 -6.32 -23.32
C GLY A 339 -2.76 -5.20 -22.77
N ILE A 340 -1.90 -5.50 -21.79
CA ILE A 340 -0.98 -4.54 -21.18
C ILE A 340 0.08 -4.16 -22.24
N LYS A 341 0.41 -2.87 -22.33
CA LYS A 341 1.30 -2.37 -23.39
C LYS A 341 2.77 -2.67 -23.10
N VAL A 342 3.17 -2.52 -21.83
CA VAL A 342 4.56 -2.67 -21.39
C VAL A 342 4.62 -3.43 -20.07
N LEU A 343 5.50 -4.42 -20.00
CA LEU A 343 5.90 -5.06 -18.74
C LEU A 343 7.40 -4.84 -18.52
N SER A 344 7.75 -4.30 -17.37
CA SER A 344 9.14 -4.09 -16.97
C SER A 344 9.61 -5.14 -15.96
N LEU A 345 10.76 -5.75 -16.22
CA LEU A 345 11.39 -6.72 -15.32
C LEU A 345 12.27 -5.98 -14.31
N GLY A 346 11.76 -5.85 -13.08
CA GLY A 346 12.45 -5.22 -11.96
C GLY A 346 13.42 -6.15 -11.23
N LEU A 347 14.42 -5.56 -10.58
CA LEU A 347 15.38 -6.25 -9.71
C LEU A 347 16.04 -7.47 -10.40
N LEU A 348 16.03 -8.65 -9.78
CA LEU A 348 16.63 -9.87 -10.33
C LEU A 348 15.75 -10.58 -11.37
N ASN A 349 14.54 -10.08 -11.64
CA ASN A 349 13.69 -10.65 -12.71
C ASN A 349 14.29 -10.44 -14.11
N GLN A 350 15.16 -9.45 -14.28
CA GLN A 350 15.91 -9.16 -15.51
C GLN A 350 17.30 -9.80 -15.54
N ASP A 351 17.67 -10.66 -14.59
CA ASP A 351 19.04 -11.16 -14.51
C ASP A 351 19.44 -11.94 -15.77
N GLU A 352 20.61 -11.59 -16.33
CA GLU A 352 21.14 -12.18 -17.57
C GLU A 352 21.33 -13.70 -17.44
N LYS A 353 21.79 -14.18 -16.29
CA LYS A 353 22.01 -15.62 -16.06
C LYS A 353 20.72 -16.38 -15.82
N LEU A 354 19.65 -15.68 -15.42
CA LEU A 354 18.34 -16.27 -15.15
C LEU A 354 17.54 -16.49 -16.44
N ASN A 355 17.45 -15.45 -17.28
CA ASN A 355 16.58 -15.46 -18.47
C ASN A 355 17.07 -14.57 -19.63
N ASN A 356 18.37 -14.25 -19.65
CA ASN A 356 19.00 -13.40 -20.65
C ASN A 356 18.30 -12.03 -20.80
N ASN A 357 18.00 -11.36 -19.68
CA ASN A 357 17.29 -10.08 -19.64
C ASN A 357 15.89 -10.15 -20.31
N GLY A 358 15.21 -11.28 -20.17
CA GLY A 358 13.88 -11.54 -20.72
C GLY A 358 13.84 -12.06 -22.16
N GLU A 359 14.97 -12.15 -22.86
CA GLU A 359 15.01 -12.60 -24.25
C GLU A 359 14.47 -14.03 -24.42
N VAL A 360 14.69 -14.90 -23.42
CA VAL A 360 14.19 -16.27 -23.43
C VAL A 360 12.67 -16.33 -23.64
N TYR A 361 11.91 -15.42 -23.02
CA TYR A 361 10.45 -15.39 -23.12
C TYR A 361 9.98 -14.93 -24.50
N ILE A 362 10.67 -13.96 -25.11
CA ILE A 362 10.37 -13.49 -26.47
C ILE A 362 10.61 -14.61 -27.49
N ARG A 363 11.70 -15.37 -27.32
CA ARG A 363 12.01 -16.52 -28.20
C ARG A 363 11.01 -17.66 -28.04
N ARG A 364 10.55 -17.93 -26.82
CA ARG A 364 9.52 -18.96 -26.54
C ARG A 364 8.13 -18.54 -27.06
N HIS A 365 7.80 -17.25 -26.96
CA HIS A 365 6.49 -16.70 -27.31
C HIS A 365 6.62 -15.61 -28.38
N PRO A 366 6.92 -15.95 -29.65
CA PRO A 366 7.17 -14.96 -30.70
C PRO A 366 5.93 -14.11 -31.06
N GLN A 367 4.74 -14.55 -30.65
CA GLN A 367 3.47 -13.86 -30.90
C GLN A 367 3.05 -12.90 -29.78
N ILE A 368 3.88 -12.75 -28.74
CA ILE A 368 3.55 -11.89 -27.60
C ILE A 368 3.49 -10.42 -28.03
N LYS A 369 2.46 -9.71 -27.60
CA LYS A 369 2.18 -8.31 -27.96
C LYS A 369 2.67 -7.34 -26.88
N VAL A 370 2.69 -7.75 -25.61
CA VAL A 370 3.23 -6.92 -24.53
C VAL A 370 4.72 -6.65 -24.78
N LYS A 371 5.12 -5.38 -24.68
CA LYS A 371 6.53 -5.00 -24.82
C LYS A 371 7.26 -5.29 -23.51
N LEU A 372 8.21 -6.23 -23.57
CA LEU A 372 9.06 -6.55 -22.44
C LEU A 372 10.27 -5.60 -22.39
N VAL A 373 10.52 -5.00 -21.23
CA VAL A 373 11.68 -4.12 -21.01
C VAL A 373 12.39 -4.50 -19.70
N ASP A 374 13.72 -4.38 -19.68
CA ASP A 374 14.53 -4.61 -18.47
C ASP A 374 14.87 -3.30 -17.72
N GLY A 375 14.60 -2.15 -18.35
CA GLY A 375 14.90 -0.83 -17.78
C GLY A 375 16.38 -0.45 -17.80
N SER A 376 17.26 -1.26 -18.41
CA SER A 376 18.71 -1.03 -18.43
C SER A 376 19.09 0.34 -19.02
N SER A 377 18.48 0.73 -20.15
CA SER A 377 18.79 2.02 -20.80
C SER A 377 18.43 3.23 -19.93
N LEU A 378 17.31 3.16 -19.20
CA LEU A 378 16.93 4.22 -18.27
C LEU A 378 17.89 4.28 -17.08
N ALA A 379 18.29 3.13 -16.54
CA ALA A 379 19.28 3.07 -15.46
C ALA A 379 20.62 3.68 -15.91
N VAL A 380 21.09 3.38 -17.12
CA VAL A 380 22.30 4.00 -17.71
C VAL A 380 22.15 5.51 -17.78
N ALA A 381 21.04 6.01 -18.35
CA ALA A 381 20.80 7.45 -18.49
C ALA A 381 20.75 8.17 -17.12
N VAL A 382 20.10 7.57 -16.12
CA VAL A 382 20.04 8.13 -14.75
C VAL A 382 21.42 8.21 -14.13
N VAL A 383 22.24 7.15 -14.25
CA VAL A 383 23.61 7.15 -13.71
C VAL A 383 24.47 8.20 -14.39
N LEU A 384 24.45 8.26 -15.74
CA LEU A 384 25.20 9.27 -16.50
C LEU A 384 24.80 10.70 -16.12
N ASN A 385 23.50 10.96 -15.94
CA ASN A 385 23.00 12.27 -15.55
C ASN A 385 23.29 12.62 -14.08
N SER A 386 23.55 11.62 -13.23
CA SER A 386 23.92 11.82 -11.82
C SER A 386 25.41 12.15 -11.64
N ILE A 387 26.24 11.96 -12.68
CA ILE A 387 27.66 12.29 -12.63
C ILE A 387 27.84 13.82 -12.71
N PRO A 388 28.57 14.45 -11.77
CA PRO A 388 28.82 15.89 -11.78
C PRO A 388 29.47 16.36 -13.09
N LYS A 389 29.01 17.51 -13.61
CA LYS A 389 29.62 18.16 -14.78
C LYS A 389 31.10 18.46 -14.50
N GLY A 390 31.97 18.19 -15.47
CA GLY A 390 33.43 18.36 -15.33
C GLY A 390 34.16 17.16 -14.74
N THR A 391 33.48 16.05 -14.46
CA THR A 391 34.13 14.79 -14.05
C THR A 391 35.03 14.28 -15.18
N THR A 392 36.33 14.16 -14.91
CA THR A 392 37.33 13.69 -15.88
C THR A 392 37.70 12.22 -15.72
N GLN A 393 37.42 11.63 -14.56
CA GLN A 393 37.77 10.25 -14.22
C GLN A 393 36.69 9.58 -13.36
N VAL A 394 36.40 8.32 -13.66
CA VAL A 394 35.40 7.48 -12.96
C VAL A 394 35.97 6.08 -12.74
N VAL A 395 35.73 5.51 -11.56
CA VAL A 395 36.06 4.11 -11.26
C VAL A 395 34.76 3.31 -11.20
N LEU A 396 34.71 2.20 -11.95
CA LEU A 396 33.58 1.28 -11.92
C LEU A 396 33.81 0.19 -10.87
N GLY A 397 32.96 0.16 -9.85
CA GLY A 397 32.97 -0.86 -8.79
C GLY A 397 31.98 -2.00 -9.04
N GLY A 398 32.38 -3.23 -8.72
CA GLY A 398 31.52 -4.42 -8.76
C GLY A 398 31.62 -5.23 -10.06
N GLN A 399 30.71 -6.21 -10.25
CA GLN A 399 30.67 -7.08 -11.44
C GLN A 399 30.16 -6.37 -12.69
N LEU A 400 30.88 -6.58 -13.78
CA LEU A 400 30.57 -6.05 -15.11
C LEU A 400 29.25 -6.62 -15.67
N SER A 401 28.16 -5.92 -15.37
CA SER A 401 26.80 -6.16 -15.88
C SER A 401 26.53 -5.44 -17.21
N LYS A 402 25.45 -5.79 -17.92
CA LYS A 402 24.94 -5.06 -19.10
C LYS A 402 24.90 -3.54 -18.89
N VAL A 403 24.35 -3.09 -17.77
CA VAL A 403 24.27 -1.66 -17.39
C VAL A 403 25.66 -1.06 -17.17
N ALA A 404 26.53 -1.75 -16.42
CA ALA A 404 27.88 -1.25 -16.15
C ALA A 404 28.72 -1.12 -17.43
N ASN A 405 28.59 -2.09 -18.35
CA ASN A 405 29.19 -2.02 -19.68
C ASN A 405 28.71 -0.78 -20.44
N ALA A 406 27.41 -0.56 -20.53
CA ALA A 406 26.86 0.58 -21.25
C ALA A 406 27.29 1.93 -20.65
N ILE A 407 27.36 2.03 -19.32
CA ILE A 407 27.91 3.23 -18.64
C ILE A 407 29.37 3.45 -19.01
N ALA A 408 30.21 2.40 -18.93
CA ALA A 408 31.62 2.47 -19.27
C ALA A 408 31.83 2.96 -20.70
N LEU A 409 31.10 2.37 -21.65
CA LEU A 409 31.16 2.73 -23.07
C LEU A 409 30.77 4.20 -23.28
N ALA A 410 29.65 4.64 -22.71
CA ALA A 410 29.17 6.00 -22.85
C ALA A 410 30.14 7.04 -22.26
N LEU A 411 30.75 6.74 -21.10
CA LEU A 411 31.75 7.61 -20.48
C LEU A 411 33.04 7.69 -21.29
N CYS A 412 33.56 6.55 -21.76
CA CYS A 412 34.77 6.52 -22.59
C CYS A 412 34.57 7.27 -23.92
N GLN A 413 33.40 7.13 -24.55
CA GLN A 413 33.03 7.89 -25.76
C GLN A 413 32.89 9.38 -25.48
N GLY A 414 32.42 9.75 -24.29
CA GLY A 414 32.31 11.13 -23.82
C GLY A 414 33.63 11.76 -23.35
N GLY A 415 34.77 11.07 -23.51
CA GLY A 415 36.09 11.58 -23.12
C GLY A 415 36.43 11.44 -21.63
N VAL A 416 35.59 10.76 -20.85
CA VAL A 416 35.83 10.52 -19.41
C VAL A 416 36.69 9.27 -19.27
N LYS A 417 37.75 9.36 -18.46
CA LYS A 417 38.62 8.21 -18.18
C LYS A 417 37.92 7.24 -17.24
N VAL A 418 37.70 6.00 -17.70
CA VAL A 418 37.05 4.95 -16.92
C VAL A 418 38.10 3.95 -16.44
N MET A 419 38.16 3.71 -15.14
CA MET A 419 39.04 2.73 -14.54
C MET A 419 38.31 1.42 -14.27
N ALA A 420 38.87 0.33 -14.78
CA ALA A 420 38.41 -1.03 -14.49
C ALA A 420 39.30 -1.68 -13.43
N LEU A 421 38.68 -2.17 -12.34
CA LEU A 421 39.39 -2.72 -11.18
C LEU A 421 39.95 -4.14 -11.44
N ARG A 422 39.31 -4.92 -12.32
CA ARG A 422 39.74 -6.29 -12.66
C ARG A 422 40.25 -6.39 -14.10
N GLU A 423 41.31 -7.17 -14.30
CA GLU A 423 41.89 -7.35 -15.63
C GLU A 423 40.92 -8.01 -16.62
N GLU A 424 40.09 -8.95 -16.17
CA GLU A 424 39.06 -9.58 -17.03
C GLU A 424 38.03 -8.56 -17.51
N GLU A 425 37.62 -7.65 -16.64
CA GLU A 425 36.64 -6.61 -16.95
C GLU A 425 37.24 -5.57 -17.91
N TYR A 426 38.49 -5.18 -17.67
CA TYR A 426 39.26 -4.32 -18.59
C TYR A 426 39.31 -4.93 -20.00
N LYS A 427 39.67 -6.22 -20.12
CA LYS A 427 39.74 -6.90 -21.41
C LYS A 427 38.38 -6.93 -22.12
N LYS A 428 37.31 -7.26 -21.38
CA LYS A 428 35.94 -7.33 -21.91
C LYS A 428 35.37 -5.97 -22.31
N LEU A 429 35.72 -4.89 -21.60
CA LEU A 429 35.35 -3.52 -21.98
C LEU A 429 36.13 -3.06 -23.21
N LYS A 430 37.43 -3.34 -23.24
CA LYS A 430 38.31 -2.96 -24.35
C LYS A 430 37.87 -3.57 -25.68
N SER A 431 37.40 -4.82 -25.70
CA SER A 431 36.89 -5.45 -26.92
C SER A 431 35.61 -4.80 -27.49
N ASN A 432 34.88 -4.04 -26.67
CA ASN A 432 33.60 -3.41 -27.06
C ASN A 432 33.74 -1.91 -27.39
N LEU A 433 34.95 -1.34 -27.25
CA LEU A 433 35.23 0.08 -27.51
C LEU A 433 35.86 0.27 -28.90
N THR A 434 35.60 1.42 -29.51
CA THR A 434 36.39 1.88 -30.68
C THR A 434 37.81 2.24 -30.24
N THR A 435 38.76 2.22 -31.18
CA THR A 435 40.17 2.52 -30.89
C THR A 435 40.37 3.87 -30.21
N GLU A 436 39.58 4.88 -30.58
CA GLU A 436 39.60 6.23 -29.99
C GLU A 436 39.04 6.24 -28.56
N ALA A 437 37.91 5.58 -28.31
CA ALA A 437 37.32 5.51 -26.99
C ALA A 437 38.10 4.59 -26.03
N ALA A 438 38.82 3.60 -26.55
CA ALA A 438 39.64 2.68 -25.77
C ALA A 438 40.83 3.37 -25.06
N ILE A 439 41.27 4.54 -25.54
CA ILE A 439 42.31 5.36 -24.88
C ILE A 439 41.84 5.84 -23.51
N ASN A 440 40.53 6.04 -23.34
CA ASN A 440 39.93 6.48 -22.09
C ASN A 440 39.69 5.34 -21.10
N LEU A 441 40.01 4.08 -21.43
CA LEU A 441 39.89 2.96 -20.50
C LEU A 441 41.25 2.65 -19.84
N LEU A 442 41.31 2.74 -18.51
CA LEU A 442 42.54 2.57 -17.73
C LEU A 442 42.51 1.30 -16.86
N PRO A 443 43.62 0.55 -16.76
CA PRO A 443 43.74 -0.57 -15.82
C PRO A 443 44.04 -0.09 -14.38
N SER A 444 43.58 -0.84 -13.38
CA SER A 444 43.71 -0.55 -11.94
C SER A 444 45.12 -0.26 -11.40
N LYS A 445 46.19 -0.58 -12.12
CA LYS A 445 47.57 -0.52 -11.62
C LYS A 445 48.13 0.91 -11.52
N THR A 446 47.32 1.93 -11.73
CA THR A 446 47.74 3.33 -11.81
C THR A 446 46.80 4.19 -10.95
N TYR A 447 47.32 4.80 -9.88
CA TYR A 447 46.78 5.91 -9.07
C TYR A 447 46.09 5.65 -7.71
N ASN A 448 46.51 6.45 -6.72
CA ASN A 448 45.80 6.79 -5.48
C ASN A 448 44.81 7.92 -5.79
N SER A 449 43.51 7.71 -5.58
CA SER A 449 42.49 8.73 -5.86
C SER A 449 41.52 8.91 -4.69
N LYS A 450 41.08 10.17 -4.46
CA LYS A 450 40.02 10.51 -3.50
C LYS A 450 38.69 10.12 -4.12
N VAL A 451 37.98 9.21 -3.47
CA VAL A 451 36.75 8.61 -3.98
C VAL A 451 35.53 9.31 -3.39
N GLN A 452 34.66 9.86 -4.24
CA GLN A 452 33.33 10.34 -3.87
C GLN A 452 32.28 9.36 -4.40
N MET A 453 31.44 8.84 -3.50
CA MET A 453 30.47 7.80 -3.83
C MET A 453 29.19 8.42 -4.42
N ILE A 454 28.86 8.09 -5.66
CA ILE A 454 27.48 8.27 -6.15
C ILE A 454 26.72 7.00 -5.82
N LYS A 455 25.75 7.11 -4.93
CA LYS A 455 24.79 6.04 -4.66
C LYS A 455 23.53 6.29 -5.48
N SER A 456 23.44 5.70 -6.67
CA SER A 456 22.18 5.60 -7.41
C SER A 456 21.98 4.16 -7.89
N MET A 457 20.83 3.56 -7.50
CA MET A 457 20.37 2.22 -7.92
C MET A 457 21.39 1.08 -7.76
N GLU A 458 21.58 0.55 -6.53
CA GLU A 458 22.31 -0.69 -6.17
C GLU A 458 23.69 -0.97 -6.80
N LYS A 459 24.27 -0.06 -7.58
CA LYS A 459 25.57 -0.18 -8.24
C LYS A 459 26.40 1.05 -7.91
N ILE A 460 27.62 0.81 -7.44
CA ILE A 460 28.47 1.85 -6.86
C ILE A 460 29.32 2.43 -7.99
N VAL A 461 29.10 3.71 -8.31
CA VAL A 461 30.02 4.49 -9.14
C VAL A 461 30.86 5.35 -8.21
N TYR A 462 32.17 5.20 -8.32
CA TYR A 462 33.14 5.96 -7.55
C TYR A 462 33.68 7.09 -8.43
N LEU A 463 33.41 8.34 -8.04
CA LEU A 463 33.98 9.51 -8.68
C LEU A 463 35.34 9.82 -8.10
N THR A 464 36.25 10.36 -8.90
CA THR A 464 37.49 10.94 -8.39
C THR A 464 37.57 12.39 -8.84
N THR A 465 37.61 13.33 -7.90
CA THR A 465 37.90 14.73 -8.20
C THR A 465 39.42 14.88 -8.38
N SER A 466 39.86 15.42 -9.51
CA SER A 466 41.24 15.88 -9.65
C SER A 466 41.50 17.00 -8.64
N SER A 467 42.58 16.88 -7.87
CA SER A 467 43.21 18.00 -7.17
C SER A 467 43.78 19.01 -8.17
#